data_AF-A0A9D2RK30-F1
#
_entry.id   AF-A0A9D2RK30-F1
#
_cell.length_a   1.000
_cell.length_b   1.000
_cell.length_c   1.000
_cell.angle_alpha   90.00
_cell.angle_beta   90.00
_cell.angle_gamma   90.00
#
_symmetry.space_group_name_H-M   'P 1'
#
loop_
_entity.id
_entity.type
_entity.pdbx_description
1 polymer ?
#
loop_
_entity_poly.entity_id
_entity_poly.type
_entity_poly.pdbx_seq_one_letter_code
_entity_poly.pdbx_strand_id
1 'polypeptide(L)' 'MVQVIAGKRGKGKTKHLLDMANAAIKGAHGTVVYLDKSAQHMYELNNRIRLINVNEFHVASSEGFLGFISGII' A
#
# COMPACT_ATOMS: atom_id res chain seq x y z
N MET A 1 -10.03 1.11 11.15
CA MET A 1 -9.41 -0.10 11.76
C MET A 1 -7.95 -0.13 11.34
N VAL A 2 -7.02 -0.36 12.27
CA VAL A 2 -5.57 -0.44 11.98
C VAL A 2 -5.11 -1.86 12.28
N GLN A 3 -4.33 -2.46 11.37
CA GLN A 3 -3.77 -3.80 11.53
C GLN A 3 -2.27 -3.76 11.25
N VAL A 4 -1.49 -4.50 12.05
CA VAL A 4 -0.03 -4.60 11.89
C VAL A 4 0.33 -6.04 11.54
N ILE A 5 1.07 -6.22 10.44
CA ILE A 5 1.61 -7.52 10.02
C ILE A 5 3.09 -7.58 10.40
N ALA A 6 3.41 -8.33 11.46
CA ALA A 6 4.77 -8.47 11.98
C ALA A 6 5.28 -9.92 11.86
N GLY A 7 6.60 -10.09 11.75
CA GLY A 7 7.23 -11.41 11.66
C GLY A 7 8.63 -11.37 11.07
N LYS A 8 9.39 -12.46 11.25
CA LYS A 8 10.77 -12.60 10.76
C LYS A 8 10.86 -12.48 9.22
N ARG A 9 12.06 -12.21 8.69
CA ARG A 9 12.33 -12.22 7.24
C ARG A 9 11.95 -13.59 6.66
N GLY A 10 11.37 -13.61 5.46
CA GLY A 10 10.95 -14.85 4.79
C GLY A 10 9.62 -15.45 5.25
N LYS A 11 8.89 -14.84 6.20
CA LYS A 11 7.57 -15.33 6.67
C LYS A 11 6.38 -14.98 5.76
N GLY A 12 6.63 -14.53 4.53
CA GLY A 12 5.55 -14.25 3.56
C GLY A 12 4.75 -12.96 3.78
N LYS A 13 5.23 -12.02 4.61
CA LYS A 13 4.53 -10.75 4.91
C LYS A 13 4.12 -9.97 3.67
N THR A 14 5.02 -9.83 2.70
CA THR A 14 4.76 -9.13 1.43
C THR A 14 3.63 -9.79 0.66
N LYS A 15 3.68 -11.13 0.51
CA LYS A 15 2.62 -11.90 -0.14
C LYS A 15 1.27 -11.69 0.55
N HIS A 16 1.26 -11.72 1.89
CA HIS A 16 0.03 -11.50 2.65
C HIS A 16 -0.56 -10.10 2.43
N LEU A 17 0.28 -9.05 2.38
CA LEU A 17 -0.16 -7.68 2.07
C LEU A 17 -0.75 -7.57 0.65
N LEU A 18 -0.13 -8.20 -0.34
CA LEU A 18 -0.62 -8.22 -1.72
C LEU A 18 -1.97 -8.95 -1.82
N ASP A 19 -2.09 -10.11 -1.17
CA ASP A 19 -3.33 -10.89 -1.11
C ASP A 19 -4.47 -10.07 -0.47
N MET A 20 -4.18 -9.35 0.62
CA MET A 20 -5.14 -8.48 1.29
C MET A 20 -5.59 -7.32 0.40
N ALA A 21 -4.67 -6.65 -0.29
CA ALA A 21 -5.01 -5.55 -1.20
C ALA A 21 -5.90 -6.04 -2.35
N ASN A 22 -5.55 -7.17 -2.96
CA ASN A 22 -6.31 -7.81 -4.03
C ASN A 22 -7.67 -8.34 -3.57
N ALA A 23 -7.81 -8.73 -2.31
CA ALA A 23 -9.10 -9.07 -1.73
C ALA A 23 -9.95 -7.82 -1.48
N ALA A 24 -9.36 -6.75 -0.95
CA ALA A 24 -10.06 -5.51 -0.60
C ALA A 24 -10.75 -4.87 -1.82
N ILE A 25 -10.08 -4.81 -2.97
CA ILE A 25 -10.64 -4.20 -4.19
C ILE A 25 -11.83 -4.97 -4.78
N LYS A 26 -12.05 -6.24 -4.39
CA LYS A 26 -13.20 -7.02 -4.87
C LYS A 26 -14.52 -6.53 -4.24
N GLY A 27 -14.46 -6.04 -3.01
CA GLY A 27 -15.62 -5.50 -2.28
C GLY A 27 -15.61 -3.97 -2.13
N ALA A 28 -14.56 -3.29 -2.58
CA ALA A 28 -14.46 -1.85 -2.47
C ALA A 28 -15.35 -1.14 -3.51
N HIS A 29 -16.22 -0.24 -3.02
CA HIS A 29 -16.95 0.72 -3.86
C HIS A 29 -16.13 1.98 -4.18
N GLY A 30 -14.97 2.16 -3.53
CA GLY A 30 -14.08 3.31 -3.71
C GLY A 30 -12.66 2.90 -4.12
N THR A 31 -11.73 3.83 -3.96
CA THR A 31 -10.32 3.64 -4.33
C THR A 31 -9.58 2.81 -3.28
N VAL A 32 -8.80 1.83 -3.75
CA VAL A 32 -7.79 1.14 -2.93
C VAL A 32 -6.42 1.61 -3.37
N VAL A 33 -5.64 2.12 -2.43
CA VAL A 33 -4.29 2.64 -2.68
C VAL A 33 -3.26 1.77 -1.96
N TYR A 34 -2.25 1.34 -2.69
CA TYR A 34 -1.15 0.55 -2.17
C TYR A 34 0.13 1.40 -2.14
N LEU A 35 0.59 1.72 -0.93
CA LEU A 35 1.80 2.52 -0.72
C LEU A 35 3.00 1.60 -0.54
N ASP A 36 4.02 1.78 -1.36
CA ASP A 36 5.26 1.00 -1.32
C ASP A 36 6.48 1.89 -1.57
N LYS A 37 7.66 1.40 -1.22
CA LYS A 37 8.97 2.05 -1.48
C LYS A 37 9.49 1.76 -2.89
N SER A 38 8.81 0.90 -3.66
CA SER A 38 9.18 0.57 -5.04
C SER A 38 7.97 0.09 -5.83
N ALA A 39 8.09 0.06 -7.16
CA ALA A 39 7.08 -0.51 -8.05
C ALA A 39 7.25 -2.02 -8.30
N GLN A 40 8.10 -2.73 -7.52
CA GLN A 40 8.47 -4.13 -7.78
C GLN A 40 7.26 -5.07 -7.88
N HIS A 41 6.22 -4.83 -7.07
CA HIS A 41 5.05 -5.69 -6.97
C HIS A 41 3.84 -5.18 -7.76
N MET A 42 4.05 -4.21 -8.67
CA MET A 42 2.96 -3.60 -9.44
C MET A 42 2.15 -4.63 -10.23
N TYR A 43 2.81 -5.61 -10.84
CA TYR A 43 2.15 -6.66 -11.65
C TYR A 43 1.42 -7.71 -10.81
N GLU A 44 1.65 -7.77 -9.50
CA GLU A 44 0.94 -8.67 -8.59
C GLU A 44 -0.36 -8.05 -8.05
N LEU A 45 -0.59 -6.75 -8.30
CA LEU A 45 -1.78 -6.04 -7.89
C LEU A 45 -2.84 -6.03 -8.99
N ASN A 46 -4.11 -6.09 -8.58
CA ASN A 46 -5.25 -5.85 -9.45
C ASN A 46 -5.13 -4.44 -10.06
N ASN A 47 -5.42 -4.31 -11.35
CA ASN A 47 -5.29 -3.04 -12.08
C ASN A 47 -6.18 -1.89 -11.56
N ARG A 48 -7.19 -2.18 -10.74
CA ARG A 48 -8.00 -1.14 -10.06
C ARG A 48 -7.37 -0.61 -8.77
N ILE A 49 -6.28 -1.23 -8.29
CA ILE A 49 -5.51 -0.76 -7.15
C ILE A 49 -4.48 0.24 -7.65
N ARG A 50 -4.46 1.44 -7.06
CA ARG A 50 -3.45 2.46 -7.36
C ARG A 50 -2.20 2.18 -6.52
N LEU A 51 -1.11 1.75 -7.15
CA LEU A 51 0.20 1.71 -6.49
C LEU A 51 0.81 3.12 -6.49
N ILE A 52 1.33 3.55 -5.35
CA ILE A 52 2.11 4.78 -5.24
C ILE A 52 3.46 4.44 -4.62
N ASN A 53 4.52 4.78 -5.35
CA ASN A 53 5.89 4.71 -4.86
C ASN A 53 6.19 5.93 -3.98
N VAL A 54 6.18 5.77 -2.66
CA VAL A 54 6.33 6.89 -1.71
C VAL A 54 7.72 7.54 -1.77
N ASN A 55 8.73 6.85 -2.28
CA ASN A 55 10.08 7.41 -2.40
C ASN A 55 10.16 8.57 -3.41
N GLU A 56 9.22 8.65 -4.36
CA GLU A 56 9.17 9.74 -5.34
C GLU A 56 8.68 11.07 -4.73
N PHE A 57 8.03 11.00 -3.56
CA PHE A 57 7.41 12.15 -2.89
C PHE A 57 8.26 12.74 -1.76
N HIS A 58 9.45 12.18 -1.51
CA HIS A 58 10.41 12.68 -0.51
C HIS A 58 9.79 12.94 0.88
N VAL A 59 8.84 12.10 1.30
CA VAL A 59 8.17 12.23 2.61
C VAL A 59 9.16 11.91 3.73
N ALA A 60 9.57 12.93 4.48
CA ALA A 60 10.63 12.82 5.49
C ALA A 60 10.15 13.00 6.95
N SER A 61 8.91 13.43 7.18
CA SER A 61 8.35 13.63 8.54
C SER A 61 6.97 13.00 8.69
N SER A 62 6.54 12.80 9.93
CA SER A 62 5.21 12.28 10.25
C SER A 62 4.11 13.23 9.80
N GLU A 63 4.32 14.54 9.95
CA GLU A 63 3.41 15.58 9.45
C GLU A 63 3.33 15.57 7.93
N GLY A 64 4.48 15.42 7.26
CA GLY A 64 4.56 15.28 5.81
C GLY A 64 3.83 14.02 5.32
N PHE A 65 3.94 12.92 6.06
CA PHE A 65 3.21 11.69 5.74
C PHE A 65 1.71 11.86 5.93
N LEU A 66 1.27 12.53 7.00
CA LEU A 66 -0.14 12.84 7.19
C LEU A 66 -0.69 13.69 6.05
N GLY A 67 0.01 14.77 5.70
CA GLY A 67 -0.37 15.63 4.57
C GLY A 67 -0.39 14.88 3.25
N PHE A 68 0.59 13.99 3.02
CA PHE A 68 0.61 13.10 1.87
C PHE A 68 -0.64 12.24 1.81
N ILE A 69 -0.98 11.49 2.87
CA ILE A 69 -2.19 10.65 2.93
C ILE A 69 -3.46 11.48 2.72
N SER A 70 -3.57 12.67 3.33
CA SER A 70 -4.72 13.56 3.17
C SER A 70 -4.90 14.07 1.73
N GLY A 71 -3.82 14.13 0.94
CA GLY A 71 -3.87 14.47 -0.48
C GLY A 71 -4.16 13.29 -1.42
N ILE A 72 -4.26 12.06 -0.91
CA ILE A 72 -4.59 10.88 -1.72
C ILE A 72 -6.11 10.75 -1.84
N ILE A 73 -6.74 11.61 -2.66
CA ILE A 73 -8.14 11.47 -3.11
C ILE A 73 -8.25 11.99 -4.54
#